data_AF-A0A829PZV7-F1
#
_entry.id   AF-A0A829PZV7-F1
#
_cell.length_a   1.000
_cell.length_b   1.000
_cell.length_c   1.000
_cell.angle_alpha   90.00
_cell.angle_beta   90.00
_cell.angle_gamma   90.00
#
_symmetry.space_group_name_H-M   'P 1'
#
loop_
_entity.id
_entity.type
_entity.pdbx_description
1 polymer ?
#
loop_
_entity_poly.entity_id
_entity_poly.type
_entity_poly.pdbx_seq_one_letter_code
_entity_poly.pdbx_strand_id
1 'polypeptide(L)'
;MTADIASEAVLEQLPPAFVSPVVGYLCTEESTDNGSVFVVGGGKVQRVALFENAGATFASPPTVEEVAARWGEIEDLATVTKAGPPSLA
;
A
#
# COMPACT_ATOMS: atom_id res chain seq x y z
N MET A 1 -12.98 18.24 10.79
CA MET A 1 -13.02 16.81 11.16
C MET A 1 -11.64 16.23 11.55
N THR A 2 -10.51 16.93 11.34
CA THR A 2 -9.18 16.54 11.90
C THR A 2 -8.80 17.30 13.17
N ALA A 3 -9.47 18.41 13.46
CA ALA A 3 -9.17 19.29 14.59
C ALA A 3 -9.35 18.62 15.97
N ASP A 4 -10.24 17.63 16.07
CA ASP A 4 -10.52 16.92 17.32
C ASP A 4 -9.55 15.76 17.61
N ILE A 5 -8.65 15.45 16.67
CA ILE A 5 -7.75 14.29 16.72
C ILE A 5 -6.27 14.69 16.83
N ALA A 6 -5.88 15.86 16.30
CA ALA A 6 -4.51 16.33 16.28
C ALA A 6 -4.36 17.67 17.01
N SER A 7 -3.22 17.89 17.68
CA SER A 7 -2.89 19.16 18.32
C SER A 7 -2.76 20.29 17.30
N GLU A 8 -3.01 21.54 17.71
CA GLU A 8 -2.90 22.73 16.87
C GLU A 8 -1.55 22.83 16.14
N ALA A 9 -0.43 22.60 16.83
CA ALA A 9 0.92 22.64 16.25
C ALA A 9 1.15 21.62 15.11
N VAL A 10 0.38 20.52 15.08
CA VAL A 10 0.41 19.52 14.00
C VAL A 10 -0.48 19.98 12.84
N LEU A 11 -1.64 20.56 13.13
CA LEU A 11 -2.56 21.06 12.11
C LEU A 11 -1.97 22.22 11.30
N GLU A 12 -1.19 23.09 11.93
CA GLU A 12 -0.45 24.17 11.26
C GLU A 12 0.55 23.66 10.21
N GLN A 13 1.08 22.45 10.41
CA GLN A 13 2.00 21.80 9.47
C GLN A 13 1.29 21.03 8.35
N LEU A 14 -0.04 20.95 8.39
CA LEU A 14 -0.86 20.19 7.44
C LEU A 14 -1.84 21.08 6.65
N PRO A 15 -1.40 22.19 6.02
CA PRO A 15 -2.30 22.98 5.20
C PRO A 15 -2.76 22.17 3.98
N PRO A 16 -4.03 22.30 3.58
CA PRO A 16 -4.61 21.55 2.45
C PRO A 16 -3.94 21.86 1.11
N ALA A 17 -3.23 22.99 1.02
CA ALA A 17 -2.45 23.39 -0.15
C ALA A 17 -1.32 22.40 -0.50
N PHE A 18 -0.85 21.57 0.45
CA PHE A 18 0.09 20.49 0.15
C PHE A 18 -0.56 19.25 -0.47
N VAL A 19 -1.90 19.18 -0.50
CA VAL A 19 -2.66 18.04 -1.02
C VAL A 19 -3.33 18.40 -2.34
N SER A 20 -3.93 19.59 -2.45
CA SER A 20 -4.76 19.97 -3.60
C SER A 20 -4.08 19.87 -4.97
N PRO A 21 -2.78 20.18 -5.16
CA PRO A 21 -2.15 20.04 -6.47
C PRO A 21 -1.99 18.58 -6.92
N VAL A 22 -1.77 17.65 -5.97
CA VAL A 22 -1.65 16.22 -6.29
C VAL A 22 -2.99 15.67 -6.76
N VAL A 23 -4.08 16.05 -6.07
CA VAL A 23 -5.44 15.70 -6.50
C VAL A 23 -5.75 16.32 -7.86
N GLY A 24 -5.39 17.59 -8.06
CA GLY A 24 -5.55 18.26 -9.35
C GLY A 24 -4.87 17.50 -10.49
N TYR A 25 -3.60 17.11 -10.30
CA TYR A 25 -2.85 16.31 -11.29
C TYR A 25 -3.52 14.95 -11.59
N LEU A 26 -3.95 14.21 -10.55
CA LEU A 26 -4.63 12.92 -10.74
C LEU A 26 -5.95 13.02 -11.53
N CYS A 27 -6.52 14.23 -11.64
CA CYS A 27 -7.74 14.50 -12.40
C CYS A 27 -7.49 15.06 -13.81
N THR A 28 -6.25 15.24 -14.25
CA THR A 28 -5.94 15.71 -15.62
C THR A 28 -5.80 14.56 -16.60
N GLU A 29 -5.86 14.85 -17.90
CA GLU A 29 -5.71 13.85 -18.97
C GLU A 29 -4.28 13.30 -19.07
N GLU A 30 -3.29 14.01 -18.54
CA GLU A 30 -1.89 13.57 -18.49
C GLU A 30 -1.62 12.51 -17.41
N SER A 31 -2.53 12.35 -16.44
CA SER A 31 -2.40 11.29 -15.44
C SER A 31 -2.72 9.93 -16.05
N THR A 32 -1.76 9.02 -15.99
CA THR A 32 -1.92 7.63 -16.44
C THR A 32 -2.13 6.65 -15.28
N ASP A 33 -2.18 7.16 -14.04
CA ASP A 33 -2.38 6.36 -12.84
C ASP A 33 -3.85 5.94 -12.69
N ASN A 34 -4.07 4.64 -12.43
CA ASN A 34 -5.38 4.09 -12.10
C ASN A 34 -5.24 3.02 -11.00
N GLY A 35 -6.16 2.99 -10.04
CA GLY A 35 -6.13 2.05 -8.91
C GLY A 35 -4.92 2.20 -7.98
N SER A 36 -4.12 3.26 -8.14
CA SER A 36 -2.97 3.58 -7.29
C SER A 36 -3.43 4.23 -5.97
N VAL A 37 -2.72 3.93 -4.88
CA VAL A 37 -2.93 4.57 -3.57
C VAL A 37 -1.77 5.53 -3.30
N PHE A 38 -2.09 6.76 -2.89
CA PHE A 38 -1.10 7.76 -2.52
C PHE A 38 -1.37 8.30 -1.11
N VAL A 39 -0.30 8.46 -0.34
CA VAL A 39 -0.33 9.18 0.95
C VAL A 39 0.26 10.56 0.72
N VAL A 40 -0.53 11.59 1.02
CA VAL A 40 -0.21 13.00 0.73
C VAL A 40 -0.49 13.85 1.96
N GLY A 41 0.51 14.60 2.43
CA GLY A 41 0.38 15.49 3.57
C GLY A 41 1.73 16.00 4.09
N GLY A 42 1.73 17.18 4.73
CA GLY A 42 2.94 17.76 5.33
C GLY A 42 4.08 17.98 4.33
N GLY A 43 3.78 18.24 3.05
CA GLY A 43 4.76 18.40 1.98
C GLY A 43 5.33 17.09 1.40
N LYS A 44 4.88 15.92 1.87
CA LYS A 44 5.30 14.61 1.34
C LYS A 44 4.21 14.02 0.43
N VAL A 45 4.64 13.44 -0.69
CA VAL A 45 3.83 12.63 -1.60
C VAL A 45 4.51 11.27 -1.77
N GLN A 46 3.80 10.18 -1.53
CA GLN A 46 4.34 8.82 -1.68
C GLN A 46 3.26 7.85 -2.18
N ARG A 47 3.65 6.89 -3.02
CA ARG A 47 2.79 5.81 -3.50
C ARG A 47 2.86 4.62 -2.56
N VAL A 48 1.71 4.03 -2.26
CA VAL A 48 1.58 2.79 -1.47
C VAL A 48 1.14 1.67 -2.41
N ALA A 49 1.76 0.49 -2.27
CA ALA A 49 1.43 -0.70 -3.02
C ALA A 49 1.59 -1.94 -2.16
N LEU A 50 0.84 -2.99 -2.49
CA LEU A 50 1.01 -4.31 -1.91
C LEU A 50 2.15 -5.05 -2.62
N PHE A 51 2.83 -5.90 -1.87
CA PHE A 51 3.92 -6.76 -2.34
C PHE A 51 3.66 -8.17 -1.86
N GLU A 52 4.07 -9.14 -2.65
CA GLU A 52 3.94 -10.57 -2.36
C GLU A 52 5.30 -11.25 -2.55
N ASN A 53 5.57 -12.30 -1.77
CA ASN A 53 6.71 -13.18 -1.99
C ASN A 53 6.31 -14.35 -2.91
N ALA A 54 7.21 -15.31 -3.12
CA ALA A 54 6.90 -16.50 -3.90
C ALA A 54 5.87 -17.43 -3.23
N GLY A 55 5.64 -17.27 -1.92
CA GLY A 55 4.79 -18.12 -1.11
C GLY A 55 5.26 -19.58 -1.08
N ALA A 56 4.40 -20.44 -0.53
CA ALA A 56 4.60 -21.89 -0.49
C ALA A 56 3.49 -22.59 -1.27
N THR A 57 3.86 -23.38 -2.29
CA THR A 57 2.91 -24.22 -3.03
C THR A 57 2.77 -25.60 -2.37
N PHE A 58 1.53 -26.06 -2.21
CA PHE A 58 1.19 -27.39 -1.71
C PHE A 58 0.49 -28.19 -2.81
N ALA A 59 0.89 -29.46 -3.01
CA ALA A 59 0.35 -30.31 -4.08
C ALA A 59 -1.09 -30.82 -3.79
N SER A 60 -1.53 -30.71 -2.55
CA SER A 60 -2.84 -31.10 -2.02
C SER A 60 -3.21 -30.15 -0.87
N PRO A 61 -4.48 -30.10 -0.42
CA PRO A 61 -4.86 -29.28 0.72
C PRO A 61 -3.99 -29.61 1.94
N PRO A 62 -3.20 -28.65 2.48
CA PRO A 62 -2.28 -28.93 3.56
C PRO A 62 -3.00 -29.03 4.90
N THR A 63 -2.43 -29.78 5.83
CA THR A 63 -2.84 -29.72 7.25
C THR A 63 -2.31 -28.46 7.91
N VAL A 64 -2.82 -28.17 9.11
CA VAL A 64 -2.33 -27.03 9.92
C VAL A 64 -0.85 -27.19 10.25
N GLU A 65 -0.41 -28.40 10.55
CA GLU A 65 0.99 -28.72 10.87
C GLU A 65 1.91 -28.52 9.68
N GLU A 66 1.47 -28.88 8.46
CA GLU A 66 2.24 -28.68 7.23
C GLU A 66 2.41 -27.19 6.90
N VAL A 67 1.38 -26.37 7.13
CA VAL A 67 1.47 -24.91 7.02
C VAL A 67 2.44 -24.35 8.05
N ALA A 68 2.31 -24.75 9.31
CA ALA A 68 3.16 -24.27 10.40
C ALA A 68 4.65 -24.61 10.16
N ALA A 69 4.93 -25.81 9.64
CA ALA A 69 6.29 -26.25 9.32
C ALA A 69 6.96 -25.39 8.23
N ARG A 70 6.18 -24.80 7.33
CA ARG A 70 6.67 -23.93 6.24
C ARG A 70 6.41 -22.44 6.49
N TRP A 71 5.95 -22.05 7.68
CA TRP A 71 5.54 -20.68 7.95
C TRP A 71 6.65 -19.65 7.69
N GLY A 72 7.91 -20.00 8.01
CA GLY A 72 9.06 -19.15 7.72
C GLY A 72 9.27 -18.86 6.23
N GLU A 73 8.94 -19.80 5.33
CA GLU A 73 8.96 -19.58 3.87
C GLU A 73 7.78 -18.69 3.44
N ILE A 74 6.60 -18.90 4.04
CA ILE A 74 5.37 -18.17 3.73
C ILE A 74 5.49 -16.69 4.11
N GLU A 75 6.07 -16.37 5.28
CA GLU A 75 6.17 -15.00 5.78
C GLU A 75 7.44 -14.24 5.34
N ASP A 76 8.39 -14.90 4.67
CA ASP A 76 9.65 -14.27 4.28
C ASP A 76 9.45 -13.20 3.19
N LEU A 77 9.67 -11.95 3.55
CA LEU A 77 9.61 -10.79 2.65
C LEU A 77 11.00 -10.29 2.21
N ALA A 78 12.07 -11.07 2.39
CA ALA A 78 13.42 -10.70 1.94
C ALA A 78 13.51 -10.52 0.42
N THR A 79 12.73 -11.29 -0.34
CA THR A 79 12.56 -11.11 -1.79
C THR A 79 11.06 -11.05 -2.12
N VAL A 80 10.60 -9.89 -2.57
CA VAL A 80 9.20 -9.65 -2.91
C VAL A 80 9.05 -9.01 -4.29
N THR A 81 7.91 -9.25 -4.92
CA THR A 81 7.48 -8.57 -6.13
C THR A 81 6.28 -7.69 -5.82
N LYS A 82 6.09 -6.62 -6.59
CA LYS A 82 4.89 -5.79 -6.47
C LYS A 82 3.69 -6.66 -6.85
N ALA A 83 2.71 -6.77 -5.96
CA ALA A 83 1.49 -7.52 -6.23
C ALA A 83 0.81 -6.92 -7.46
N GLY A 84 0.53 -7.79 -8.44
CA GLY A 84 -0.28 -7.44 -9.60
C GLY A 84 -1.77 -7.44 -9.26
N PRO A 85 -2.65 -7.11 -10.22
CA PRO A 85 -4.02 -7.59 -10.12
C PRO A 85 -3.98 -9.11 -9.91
N PRO A 86 -4.86 -9.69 -9.08
CA PRO A 86 -4.87 -11.14 -8.87
C PRO A 86 -4.90 -11.80 -10.24
N SER A 87 -3.92 -12.66 -10.54
CA SER A 87 -3.99 -13.49 -11.74
C SER A 87 -5.20 -14.41 -11.53
N LEU A 88 -6.28 -14.11 -12.23
CA LEU A 88 -7.37 -15.05 -12.39
C LEU A 88 -6.83 -16.15 -13.32
N ALA A 89 -6.08 -17.08 -12.76
CA ALA A 89 -5.75 -18.36 -13.38
C ALA A 89 -6.93 -19.32 -13.18
#